data_AF-A0A563U1W2-F1
#
_entry.id   AF-A0A563U1W2-F1
#
_cell.length_a   1.000
_cell.length_b   1.000
_cell.length_c   1.000
_cell.angle_alpha   90.00
_cell.angle_beta   90.00
_cell.angle_gamma   90.00
#
_symmetry.space_group_name_H-M   'P 1'
#
loop_
_entity.id
_entity.type
_entity.pdbx_description
1 polymer ?
#
loop_
_entity_poly.entity_id
_entity_poly.type
_entity_poly.pdbx_seq_one_letter_code
_entity_poly.pdbx_strand_id
1 'polypeptide(L)'
;MFNRNSTLLGIGLAALPPLVLWLIFVIFLRNEAIIMDKPAIPYLIAIGLNLVMLRYFARKHFDLTSRGIMMTTFVCMLLIAIFKFH
;
A
#
# COMPACT_ATOMS: atom_id res chain seq x y z
N MET A 1 -15.99 -11.94 21.01
CA MET A 1 -14.53 -12.05 20.94
C MET A 1 -14.09 -11.72 19.51
N PHE A 2 -13.68 -10.47 19.28
CA PHE A 2 -13.26 -10.02 17.94
C PHE A 2 -11.91 -10.69 17.61
N ASN A 3 -11.93 -11.71 16.76
CA ASN A 3 -10.73 -12.39 16.28
C ASN A 3 -10.00 -11.44 15.30
N ARG A 4 -9.26 -10.46 15.85
CA ARG A 4 -8.60 -9.39 15.09
C ARG A 4 -7.30 -9.83 14.38
N ASN A 5 -6.92 -11.10 14.48
CA ASN A 5 -5.71 -11.63 13.86
C ASN A 5 -6.12 -12.46 12.63
N SER A 6 -6.38 -11.77 11.53
CA SER A 6 -6.83 -12.38 10.29
C SER A 6 -5.98 -11.83 9.15
N THR A 7 -5.50 -12.73 8.29
CA THR A 7 -4.85 -12.38 7.04
C THR A 7 -5.70 -11.44 6.19
N LEU A 8 -7.03 -11.57 6.26
CA LEU A 8 -7.99 -10.71 5.58
C LEU A 8 -7.94 -9.25 6.09
N LEU A 9 -7.77 -9.06 7.40
CA LEU A 9 -7.59 -7.72 7.98
C LEU A 9 -6.27 -7.10 7.54
N GLY A 10 -5.21 -7.90 7.42
CA GLY A 10 -3.92 -7.44 6.91
C GLY A 10 -3.99 -7.01 5.45
N ILE A 11 -4.70 -7.78 4.61
CA ILE A 11 -4.94 -7.44 3.21
C ILE A 11 -5.77 -6.15 3.10
N GLY A 12 -6.86 -6.05 3.84
CA GLY A 12 -7.71 -4.84 3.84
C GLY A 12 -6.94 -3.59 4.29
N LEU A 13 -6.12 -3.71 5.34
CA LEU A 13 -5.29 -2.62 5.84
C LEU A 13 -4.19 -2.20 4.85
N ALA A 14 -3.55 -3.15 4.15
CA ALA A 14 -2.51 -2.85 3.18
C ALA A 14 -3.03 -2.41 1.80
N ALA A 15 -4.29 -2.71 1.50
CA ALA A 15 -4.97 -2.21 0.31
C ALA A 15 -5.43 -0.75 0.47
N LEU A 16 -5.63 -0.27 1.69
CA LEU A 16 -6.04 1.11 1.96
C LEU A 16 -5.04 2.15 1.47
N PRO A 17 -3.72 2.07 1.77
CA PRO A 17 -2.74 3.05 1.31
C PRO A 17 -2.68 3.25 -0.21
N PRO A 18 -2.60 2.19 -1.05
CA PRO A 18 -2.65 2.37 -2.50
C PRO A 18 -4.00 2.91 -2.99
N LEU A 19 -5.13 2.53 -2.38
CA LEU A 19 -6.46 3.07 -2.72
C LEU A 19 -6.58 4.56 -2.39
N VAL A 20 -6.12 4.97 -1.20
CA VAL A 20 -6.14 6.37 -0.77
C VAL A 20 -5.23 7.20 -1.67
N LEU A 21 -4.05 6.68 -2.04
CA LEU A 21 -3.18 7.38 -2.98
C LEU A 21 -3.78 7.50 -4.38
N TRP A 22 -4.44 6.45 -4.88
CA TRP A 22 -5.16 6.52 -6.15
C TRP A 22 -6.28 7.56 -6.09
N LEU A 23 -7.04 7.61 -4.99
CA LEU A 23 -8.12 8.58 -4.79
C LEU A 23 -7.58 10.02 -4.70
N ILE A 24 -6.48 10.23 -3.97
CA ILE A 24 -5.77 11.52 -3.92
C ILE A 24 -5.29 11.90 -5.32
N PHE A 25 -4.75 10.96 -6.09
CA PHE A 25 -4.30 11.22 -7.46
C PHE A 25 -5.47 11.66 -8.37
N VAL A 26 -6.60 10.95 -8.34
CA VAL A 26 -7.78 11.29 -9.15
C VAL A 26 -8.36 12.65 -8.77
N ILE A 27 -8.37 13.01 -7.48
CA ILE A 27 -8.99 14.24 -6.98
C ILE A 27 -8.04 15.45 -7.05
N PHE A 28 -6.81 15.33 -6.56
CA PHE A 28 -5.84 16.44 -6.48
C PHE A 28 -5.05 16.62 -7.77
N LEU A 29 -4.66 15.54 -8.44
CA LEU A 29 -3.71 15.63 -9.56
C LEU A 29 -4.38 15.95 -10.90
N ARG A 30 -5.70 15.75 -11.01
CA ARG A 30 -6.48 16.15 -12.19
C ARG A 30 -6.59 17.66 -12.35
N ASN A 31 -6.35 18.43 -11.29
CA ASN A 31 -6.39 19.88 -11.36
C ASN A 31 -5.08 20.46 -11.92
N GLU A 32 -3.95 20.55 -11.22
CA GLU A 32 -2.87 21.44 -11.71
C GLU A 32 -1.42 21.08 -11.29
N ALA A 33 -1.05 19.80 -11.20
CA ALA A 33 0.30 19.42 -10.72
C ALA A 33 1.21 18.87 -11.83
N ILE A 34 1.92 19.80 -12.46
CA ILE A 34 3.06 19.67 -13.39
C ILE A 34 4.28 18.89 -12.79
N ILE A 35 4.16 18.34 -11.58
CA ILE A 35 5.29 17.76 -10.81
C ILE A 35 5.63 16.31 -11.22
N MET A 36 4.85 15.66 -12.09
CA MET A 36 4.94 14.21 -12.26
C MET A 36 5.38 13.71 -13.64
N ASP A 37 6.54 14.15 -14.14
CA ASP A 37 7.24 13.41 -15.22
C ASP A 37 7.64 11.97 -14.79
N LYS A 38 7.60 11.68 -13.48
CA LYS A 38 7.84 10.34 -12.93
C LYS A 38 6.62 9.83 -12.16
N PRO A 39 5.68 9.12 -12.80
CA PRO A 39 4.48 8.57 -12.16
C PRO A 39 4.73 7.61 -10.99
N ALA A 40 5.99 7.27 -10.69
CA ALA A 40 6.39 6.29 -9.68
C ALA A 40 6.51 6.82 -8.24
N ILE A 41 6.63 8.14 -8.05
CA ILE A 41 6.85 8.74 -6.71
C ILE A 41 5.70 8.43 -5.72
N PRO A 42 4.41 8.56 -6.10
CA PRO A 42 3.31 8.27 -5.18
C PRO A 42 3.29 6.79 -4.81
N TYR A 43 3.45 5.90 -5.78
CA TYR A 43 3.46 4.46 -5.52
C TYR A 43 4.56 4.05 -4.53
N LEU A 44 5.74 4.68 -4.62
CA LEU A 44 6.81 4.51 -3.62
C LEU A 44 6.39 4.96 -2.22
N ILE A 45 5.64 6.07 -2.10
CA ILE A 45 5.10 6.54 -0.83
C ILE A 45 4.08 5.55 -0.26
N ALA A 46 3.17 5.00 -1.07
CA ALA A 46 2.22 3.98 -0.63
C ALA A 46 2.93 2.71 -0.12
N ILE A 47 3.95 2.25 -0.86
CA ILE A 47 4.79 1.12 -0.44
C ILE A 47 5.48 1.42 0.91
N GLY A 48 6.06 2.62 1.05
CA GLY A 48 6.69 3.05 2.30
C GLY A 48 5.71 3.03 3.47
N LEU A 49 4.48 3.51 3.26
CA LEU A 49 3.43 3.49 4.28
C LEU A 49 3.03 2.05 4.67
N ASN A 50 2.90 1.15 3.70
CA ASN A 50 2.63 -0.27 3.93
C ASN A 50 3.75 -0.95 4.73
N LEU A 51 5.02 -0.60 4.49
CA LEU A 51 6.16 -1.11 5.25
C LEU A 51 6.19 -0.56 6.69
N VAL A 52 5.80 0.70 6.91
CA VAL A 52 5.65 1.28 8.25
C VAL A 52 4.52 0.57 9.01
N MET A 53 3.38 0.35 8.37
CA MET A 53 2.28 -0.45 8.93
C MET A 53 2.74 -1.86 9.26
N LEU A 54 3.44 -2.53 8.34
CA LEU A 54 4.00 -3.86 8.56
C LEU A 54 4.85 -3.91 9.83
N ARG A 55 5.75 -2.94 10.01
CA ARG A 55 6.62 -2.85 11.18
C ARG A 55 5.85 -2.60 12.47
N TYR A 56 4.77 -1.80 12.42
CA TYR A 56 3.89 -1.56 13.56
C TYR A 56 3.11 -2.82 13.97
N PHE A 57 2.49 -3.52 13.02
CA PHE A 57 1.71 -4.73 13.28
C PHE A 57 2.58 -5.92 13.66
N ALA A 58 3.78 -6.05 13.07
CA ALA A 58 4.77 -7.05 13.46
C ALA A 58 5.22 -6.87 14.92
N ARG A 59 5.39 -5.63 15.40
CA ARG A 59 5.72 -5.36 16.82
C ARG A 59 4.61 -5.74 17.81
N LYS A 60 3.36 -5.82 17.35
CA LYS A 60 2.21 -6.20 18.19
C LYS A 60 1.90 -7.71 18.15
N HIS A 61 2.79 -8.55 17.61
CA HIS A 61 2.59 -10.00 17.46
C HIS A 61 1.35 -10.40 16.62
N PHE A 62 0.90 -9.52 15.72
CA PHE A 62 -0.17 -9.84 14.77
C PHE A 62 0.40 -10.53 13.52
N ASP A 63 0.91 -11.75 13.69
CA ASP A 63 1.64 -12.48 12.64
C ASP A 63 0.81 -12.77 11.38
N LEU A 64 -0.50 -12.98 11.53
CA LEU A 64 -1.39 -13.21 10.39
C LEU A 64 -1.67 -11.92 9.61
N THR A 65 -1.88 -10.81 10.34
CA THR A 65 -2.11 -9.49 9.75
C THR A 65 -0.85 -8.97 9.05
N SER A 66 0.32 -9.11 9.68
CA SER A 66 1.60 -8.69 9.09
C SER A 66 1.91 -9.49 7.81
N ARG A 67 1.63 -10.80 7.80
CA ARG A 67 1.77 -11.64 6.60
C ARG A 67 0.85 -11.19 5.46
N GLY A 68 -0.39 -10.79 5.77
CA GLY A 68 -1.32 -10.21 4.79
C GLY A 68 -0.84 -8.87 4.22
N ILE A 69 -0.30 -8.00 5.08
CA ILE A 69 0.28 -6.71 4.66
C ILE A 69 1.50 -6.94 3.74
N MET A 70 2.37 -7.88 4.11
CA MET A 70 3.57 -8.23 3.34
C MET A 70 3.22 -8.77 1.94
N MET A 71 2.29 -9.73 1.84
CA MET A 71 1.80 -10.27 0.57
C MET A 71 1.23 -9.17 -0.33
N THR A 72 0.37 -8.31 0.22
CA THR A 72 -0.27 -7.23 -0.54
C THR A 72 0.75 -6.21 -1.04
N THR A 73 1.71 -5.83 -0.20
CA THR A 73 2.81 -4.92 -0.58
C THR A 73 3.66 -5.50 -1.69
N PHE A 74 3.94 -6.80 -1.63
CA PHE A 74 4.70 -7.52 -2.65
C PHE A 74 3.97 -7.57 -3.99
N VAL A 75 2.67 -7.87 -3.99
CA VAL A 75 1.82 -7.84 -5.20
C VAL A 75 1.76 -6.43 -5.79
N CYS A 76 1.59 -5.40 -4.97
CA CYS A 76 1.62 -4.00 -5.42
C CYS A 76 2.97 -3.64 -6.07
N MET A 77 4.09 -4.01 -5.44
CA MET A 77 5.42 -3.83 -6.02
C MET A 77 5.56 -4.52 -7.38
N LEU A 78 5.08 -5.77 -7.49
CA LEU A 78 5.08 -6.54 -8.74
C LEU A 78 4.27 -5.84 -9.84
N LEU A 79 3.06 -5.37 -9.52
CA LEU A 79 2.23 -4.62 -10.45
C LEU A 79 2.94 -3.36 -10.93
N ILE A 80 3.50 -2.56 -10.03
CA ILE A 80 4.25 -1.35 -10.39
C ILE A 80 5.46 -1.69 -11.26
N ALA A 81 6.19 -2.76 -10.96
CA ALA A 81 7.32 -3.20 -11.75
C ALA A 81 6.88 -3.60 -13.17
N ILE A 82 5.82 -4.40 -13.31
CA ILE A 82 5.31 -4.83 -14.62
C ILE A 82 4.80 -3.64 -15.43
N PHE A 83 3.98 -2.77 -14.84
CA PHE A 83 3.40 -1.61 -15.54
C PHE A 83 4.40 -0.51 -15.89
N LYS A 84 5.56 -0.46 -15.22
CA LYS A 84 6.57 0.57 -15.44
C LYS A 84 7.72 0.12 -16.35
N PHE A 85 8.00 -1.19 -16.39
CA PHE A 85 9.06 -1.77 -17.24
C PHE A 85 8.54 -2.31 -18.59
N HIS A 86 7.25 -2.14 -18.89
CA HIS A 86 6.64 -2.39 -20.19
C HIS A 86 6.15 -1.06 -20.78
#